data_AF-A0A6A4WYE4-F1
#
_entry.id   AF-A0A6A4WYE4-F1
#
_cell.length_a   1.000
_cell.length_b   1.000
_cell.length_c   1.000
_cell.angle_alpha   90.00
_cell.angle_beta   90.00
_cell.angle_gamma   90.00
#
_symmetry.space_group_name_H-M   'P 1'
#
loop_
_entity.id
_entity.type
_entity.pdbx_description
1 polymer ?
#
loop_
_entity_poly.entity_id
_entity_poly.type
_entity_poly.pdbx_seq_one_letter_code
_entity_poly.pdbx_strand_id
1 'polypeptide(L)'
;MLYTPRNLRLLVPLGWSSPGDMARALDIMRQRARGHNLSVCHMYNMGVCTAADCVRLHVCHRHVLDKCPLDNCGLIHSVVDSAHNMHALMKAGLSDTPVSEVLRRLREQIRRYPTRPSLCNSVYSGQGCQRHCLRLHYCEAFARARCKYGDRCYKSHSLRDAHNERVLTFFGWTDEEVLGVLKAKDSAISGSPIAKDETPAKGHDDAEGTGYQDLTEESGSGEGTETIAKKDGAKQRKRDREGLERTKGKAEEEVDMERQEWRRKEEEWNCRQKHWERLEKTWQEKEKEWESKEQKFVQKEKQLQEELKTLTEKQTRDQETLAIHEREREALEQLREQEQKKREHDEENYRKEMAEKEAQCQELTEKHTQLLTNYTASEETVTTMKRMNFELGQQLVTLQMLLKESEDRDVDKAKAQETKKGKDAETQADTIREQIKKQRECLECSICLGVFKKPVTLGCSHTFCRGCIEEASRAQPLGYGGGQSRQCPMCRQMTSSLVPCLALENLASYLSDDAPKQQPGAVGVRKTTNAQSTGDSGQGRTCVRCSDLLGRALRSRVACDHRVLRPTEPVTF
;
A
#
# COMPACT_ATOMS: atom_id res chain seq x y z
N MET A 1 -31.99 -8.19 17.49
CA MET A 1 -32.20 -9.57 17.03
C MET A 1 -32.47 -9.55 15.53
N LEU A 2 -31.82 -10.41 14.72
CA LEU A 2 -32.02 -10.41 13.26
C LEU A 2 -33.34 -11.03 12.80
N TYR A 3 -34.04 -11.76 13.67
CA TYR A 3 -35.34 -12.40 13.42
C TYR A 3 -36.50 -11.40 13.42
N THR A 4 -36.48 -10.44 12.49
CA THR A 4 -37.67 -9.65 12.19
C THR A 4 -38.22 -10.09 10.84
N PRO A 5 -39.55 -10.05 10.62
CA PRO A 5 -40.15 -10.39 9.33
C PRO A 5 -39.55 -9.62 8.15
N ARG A 6 -39.14 -8.37 8.39
CA ARG A 6 -38.46 -7.52 7.40
C ARG A 6 -37.08 -8.05 7.00
N ASN A 7 -36.26 -8.45 7.97
CA ASN A 7 -34.91 -8.95 7.71
C ASN A 7 -34.94 -10.33 7.05
N LEU A 8 -35.90 -11.19 7.42
CA LEU A 8 -36.07 -12.51 6.81
C LEU A 8 -36.41 -12.41 5.31
N ARG A 9 -37.23 -11.43 4.90
CA ARG A 9 -37.53 -11.17 3.49
C ARG A 9 -36.30 -10.77 2.66
N LEU A 10 -35.29 -10.18 3.29
CA LEU A 10 -34.04 -9.77 2.62
C LEU A 10 -33.00 -10.90 2.59
N LEU A 11 -32.93 -11.70 3.65
CA LEU A 11 -31.86 -12.69 3.86
C LEU A 11 -32.19 -14.07 3.26
N VAL A 12 -33.46 -14.50 3.32
CA VAL A 12 -33.89 -15.81 2.80
C VAL A 12 -33.64 -15.96 1.28
N PRO A 13 -33.92 -14.95 0.43
CA PRO A 13 -33.62 -15.04 -1.01
C PRO A 13 -32.11 -15.16 -1.32
N LEU A 14 -31.25 -14.72 -0.39
CA LEU A 14 -29.80 -14.80 -0.52
C LEU A 14 -29.24 -16.14 0.00
N GLY A 15 -30.11 -17.09 0.39
CA GLY A 15 -29.72 -18.39 0.93
C GLY A 15 -29.48 -18.41 2.45
N TRP A 16 -29.82 -17.34 3.17
CA TRP A 16 -29.61 -17.23 4.62
C TRP A 16 -30.93 -17.48 5.34
N SER A 17 -31.25 -18.75 5.61
CA SER A 17 -32.55 -19.18 6.13
C SER A 17 -32.46 -19.99 7.44
N SER A 18 -31.29 -20.56 7.78
CA SER A 18 -31.14 -21.33 9.01
C SER A 18 -30.80 -20.46 10.23
N PRO A 19 -31.05 -20.95 11.46
CA PRO A 19 -30.58 -20.27 12.68
C PRO A 19 -29.07 -20.08 12.77
N GLY A 20 -28.30 -21.01 12.21
CA GLY A 20 -26.85 -20.88 12.08
C GLY A 20 -26.46 -19.73 11.15
N ASP A 21 -27.19 -19.54 10.05
CA ASP A 21 -26.93 -18.45 9.10
C ASP A 21 -27.28 -17.09 9.70
N MET A 22 -28.36 -16.99 10.49
CA MET A 22 -28.71 -15.76 11.20
C MET A 22 -27.66 -15.37 12.24
N ALA A 23 -27.08 -16.34 12.95
CA ALA A 23 -25.96 -16.11 13.85
C ALA A 23 -24.71 -15.66 13.09
N ARG A 24 -24.43 -16.28 11.94
CA ARG A 24 -23.30 -15.95 11.07
C ARG A 24 -23.46 -14.57 10.42
N ALA A 25 -24.68 -14.19 10.02
CA ALA A 25 -25.00 -12.86 9.51
C ALA A 25 -24.88 -11.79 10.60
N LEU A 26 -25.35 -12.08 11.82
CA LEU A 26 -25.14 -11.20 12.98
C LEU A 26 -23.66 -11.02 13.28
N ASP A 27 -22.86 -12.07 13.20
CA ASP A 27 -21.42 -11.98 13.43
C ASP A 27 -20.71 -11.19 12.33
N ILE A 28 -21.05 -11.41 11.05
CA ILE A 28 -20.55 -10.59 9.93
C ILE A 28 -20.96 -9.12 10.10
N MET A 29 -22.20 -8.84 10.50
CA MET A 29 -22.66 -7.48 10.77
C MET A 29 -21.95 -6.86 11.97
N ARG A 30 -21.69 -7.64 13.04
CA ARG A 30 -20.92 -7.18 14.21
C ARG A 30 -19.45 -6.97 13.87
N GLN A 31 -18.83 -7.82 13.06
CA GLN A 31 -17.47 -7.63 12.55
C GLN A 31 -17.38 -6.38 11.65
N ARG A 32 -18.39 -6.15 10.80
CA ARG A 32 -18.51 -4.91 10.03
C ARG A 32 -18.73 -3.69 10.94
N ALA A 33 -19.58 -3.79 11.96
CA ALA A 33 -19.84 -2.72 12.93
C ALA A 33 -18.64 -2.40 13.84
N ARG A 34 -17.87 -3.41 14.28
CA ARG A 34 -16.59 -3.25 14.98
C ARG A 34 -15.57 -2.51 14.09
N GLY A 35 -15.62 -2.74 12.78
CA GLY A 35 -14.81 -2.03 11.78
C GLY A 35 -15.22 -0.58 11.47
N HIS A 36 -16.40 -0.12 11.90
CA HIS A 36 -16.86 1.26 11.64
C HIS A 36 -16.29 2.31 12.63
N ASN A 37 -15.63 1.89 13.72
CA ASN A 37 -15.05 2.82 14.71
C ASN A 37 -13.57 3.12 14.52
N LEU A 38 -12.85 2.37 13.68
CA LEU A 38 -11.45 2.65 13.37
C LEU A 38 -11.39 3.70 12.28
N SER A 39 -10.81 4.87 12.56
CA SER A 39 -10.61 5.97 11.59
C SER A 39 -9.27 6.65 11.81
N VAL A 40 -8.77 7.33 10.78
CA VAL A 40 -7.59 8.19 10.91
C VAL A 40 -7.95 9.41 11.75
N CYS A 41 -7.11 9.74 12.73
CA CYS A 41 -7.30 10.88 13.60
C CYS A 41 -7.09 12.18 12.81
N HIS A 42 -8.17 12.91 12.56
CA HIS A 42 -8.10 14.23 11.91
C HIS A 42 -7.27 15.21 12.74
N MET A 43 -7.48 15.28 14.05
CA MET A 43 -6.73 16.17 14.95
C MET A 43 -5.22 15.89 14.94
N TYR A 44 -4.81 14.63 14.78
CA TYR A 44 -3.40 14.26 14.66
C TYR A 44 -2.79 14.78 13.36
N ASN A 45 -3.49 14.57 12.24
CA ASN A 45 -3.06 15.08 10.93
C ASN A 45 -3.07 16.62 10.87
N MET A 46 -3.82 17.28 11.75
CA MET A 46 -3.79 18.73 11.93
C MET A 46 -2.72 19.21 12.94
N GLY A 47 -1.96 18.30 13.57
CA GLY A 47 -0.92 18.60 14.55
C GLY A 47 -1.44 19.08 15.91
N VAL A 48 -2.68 18.75 16.28
CA VAL A 48 -3.34 19.25 17.51
C VAL A 48 -3.94 18.14 18.38
N CYS A 49 -3.67 16.87 18.10
CA CYS A 49 -4.16 15.80 18.97
C CYS A 49 -3.36 15.76 20.27
N THR A 50 -4.01 16.07 21.39
CA THR A 50 -3.45 15.98 22.75
C THR A 50 -4.15 14.91 23.60
N ALA A 51 -5.10 14.17 23.02
CA ALA A 51 -5.88 13.17 23.74
C ALA A 51 -5.01 11.94 24.06
N ALA A 52 -4.76 11.71 25.35
CA ALA A 52 -3.99 10.56 25.84
C ALA A 52 -4.64 9.21 25.43
N ASP A 53 -5.97 9.13 25.44
CA ASP A 53 -6.74 7.93 25.08
C ASP A 53 -7.40 8.02 23.70
N CYS A 54 -6.73 8.65 22.71
CA CYS A 54 -7.32 8.80 21.38
C CYS A 54 -7.58 7.42 20.74
N VAL A 55 -8.86 7.11 20.49
CA VAL A 55 -9.26 5.82 19.88
C VAL A 55 -9.09 5.75 18.35
N ARG A 56 -8.53 6.80 17.75
CA ARG A 56 -8.29 6.93 16.31
C ARG A 56 -6.81 6.74 16.00
N LEU A 57 -6.51 6.26 14.79
CA LEU A 57 -5.15 6.00 14.37
C LEU A 57 -4.40 7.31 14.07
N HIS A 58 -3.21 7.43 14.66
CA HIS A 58 -2.24 8.48 14.38
C HIS A 58 -1.36 8.02 13.23
N VAL A 59 -1.87 8.23 12.01
CA VAL A 59 -1.17 7.93 10.76
C VAL A 59 -1.45 9.04 9.75
N CYS A 60 -0.49 9.31 8.88
CA CYS A 60 -0.63 10.25 7.76
C CYS A 60 -1.73 9.78 6.81
N HIS A 61 -2.80 10.57 6.64
CA HIS A 61 -3.90 10.19 5.77
C HIS A 61 -3.48 10.09 4.29
N ARG A 62 -2.48 10.87 3.87
CA ARG A 62 -1.92 10.81 2.51
C ARG A 62 -1.08 9.58 2.29
N HIS A 63 -0.35 9.12 3.30
CA HIS A 63 0.37 7.85 3.24
C HIS A 63 -0.59 6.67 3.15
N VAL A 64 -1.70 6.70 3.92
CA VAL A 64 -2.74 5.67 3.81
C VAL A 64 -3.29 5.59 2.38
N LEU A 65 -3.37 6.70 1.65
CA LEU A 65 -3.79 6.74 0.24
C LEU A 65 -2.68 6.40 -0.77
N ASP A 66 -1.47 6.06 -0.33
CA ASP A 66 -0.25 5.88 -1.14
C ASP A 66 0.11 7.14 -1.95
N LYS A 67 -0.19 8.34 -1.43
CA LYS A 67 -0.01 9.63 -2.11
C LYS A 67 0.63 10.70 -1.22
N CYS A 68 1.47 10.32 -0.26
CA CYS A 68 2.20 11.29 0.56
C CYS A 68 3.34 11.89 -0.26
N PRO A 69 3.37 13.21 -0.51
CA PRO A 69 4.40 13.84 -1.34
C PRO A 69 5.66 14.24 -0.55
N LEU A 70 5.73 13.89 0.74
CA LEU A 70 6.78 14.34 1.65
C LEU A 70 7.73 13.19 2.01
N ASP A 71 9.00 13.29 1.63
CA ASP A 71 10.03 12.31 1.97
C ASP A 71 10.28 12.23 3.49
N ASN A 72 10.27 13.37 4.17
CA ASN A 72 10.30 13.50 5.63
C ASN A 72 8.94 14.00 6.15
N CYS A 73 7.89 13.20 5.98
CA CYS A 73 6.59 13.52 6.54
C CYS A 73 6.68 13.55 8.07
N GLY A 74 6.38 14.70 8.69
CA GLY A 74 6.34 14.84 10.15
C GLY A 74 5.20 14.08 10.84
N LEU A 75 4.46 13.25 10.09
CA LEU A 75 3.40 12.37 10.56
C LEU A 75 3.84 10.91 10.42
N ILE A 76 3.36 10.05 11.31
CA ILE A 76 3.67 8.62 11.29
C ILE A 76 3.12 7.97 10.00
N HIS A 77 3.96 7.22 9.30
CA HIS A 77 3.56 6.42 8.13
C HIS A 77 3.24 4.95 8.48
N SER A 78 3.64 4.48 9.66
CA SER A 78 3.33 3.12 10.09
C SER A 78 2.02 3.01 10.87
N VAL A 79 1.21 2.03 10.50
CA VAL A 79 -0.03 1.69 11.22
C VAL A 79 0.27 0.91 12.50
N VAL A 80 1.40 0.19 12.58
CA VAL A 80 1.71 -0.76 13.66
C VAL A 80 2.89 -0.35 14.54
N ASP A 81 3.81 0.49 14.05
CA ASP A 81 5.05 0.81 14.79
C ASP A 81 4.86 1.87 15.90
N SER A 82 3.61 2.28 16.16
CA SER A 82 3.28 3.25 17.21
C SER A 82 2.50 2.57 18.33
N ALA A 83 2.96 2.71 19.57
CA ALA A 83 2.28 2.20 20.76
C ALA A 83 0.83 2.69 20.85
N HIS A 84 0.59 3.96 20.46
CA HIS A 84 -0.74 4.55 20.36
C HIS A 84 -1.62 3.79 19.36
N ASN A 85 -1.09 3.54 18.16
CA ASN A 85 -1.85 2.87 17.10
C ASN A 85 -2.14 1.42 17.47
N MET A 86 -1.19 0.71 18.09
CA MET A 86 -1.40 -0.63 18.61
C MET A 86 -2.51 -0.68 19.66
N HIS A 87 -2.56 0.29 20.58
CA HIS A 87 -3.65 0.39 21.55
C HIS A 87 -5.00 0.65 20.87
N ALA A 88 -5.05 1.55 19.88
CA ALA A 88 -6.26 1.82 19.11
C ALA A 88 -6.75 0.59 18.32
N LEU A 89 -5.85 -0.19 17.72
CA LEU A 89 -6.16 -1.44 17.02
C LEU A 89 -6.66 -2.52 17.98
N MET A 90 -6.01 -2.68 19.13
CA MET A 90 -6.43 -3.61 20.18
C MET A 90 -7.85 -3.27 20.68
N LYS A 91 -8.12 -2.00 20.96
CA LYS A 91 -9.43 -1.52 21.41
C LYS A 91 -10.52 -1.68 20.35
N ALA A 92 -10.14 -1.65 19.08
CA ALA A 92 -11.02 -1.94 17.94
C ALA A 92 -11.19 -3.44 17.66
N GLY A 93 -10.46 -4.33 18.36
CA GLY A 93 -10.47 -5.77 18.12
C GLY A 93 -9.82 -6.17 16.79
N LEU A 94 -8.82 -5.41 16.34
CA LEU A 94 -8.13 -5.58 15.05
C LEU A 94 -6.63 -5.87 15.21
N SER A 95 -6.19 -6.28 16.40
CA SER A 95 -4.78 -6.61 16.69
C SER A 95 -4.21 -7.69 15.77
N ASP A 96 -5.02 -8.69 15.43
CA ASP A 96 -4.61 -9.83 14.59
C ASP A 96 -4.97 -9.65 13.10
N THR A 97 -5.46 -8.47 12.72
CA THR A 97 -5.86 -8.18 11.33
C THR A 97 -4.64 -7.79 10.50
N PRO A 98 -4.45 -8.37 9.28
CA PRO A 98 -3.38 -7.97 8.40
C PRO A 98 -3.41 -6.46 8.10
N VAL A 99 -2.23 -5.82 8.11
CA VAL A 99 -2.10 -4.36 7.88
C VAL A 99 -2.70 -3.95 6.53
N SER A 100 -2.62 -4.80 5.51
CA SER A 100 -3.23 -4.59 4.20
C SER A 100 -4.75 -4.39 4.27
N GLU A 101 -5.44 -5.20 5.09
CA GLU A 101 -6.89 -5.11 5.29
C GLU A 101 -7.26 -3.87 6.11
N VAL A 102 -6.46 -3.50 7.10
CA VAL A 102 -6.62 -2.25 7.86
C VAL A 102 -6.48 -1.03 6.93
N LEU A 103 -5.42 -0.98 6.12
CA LEU A 103 -5.19 0.09 5.15
C LEU A 103 -6.33 0.16 4.12
N ARG A 104 -6.80 -0.98 3.59
CA ARG A 104 -7.94 -1.01 2.67
C ARG A 104 -9.18 -0.35 3.26
N ARG A 105 -9.50 -0.63 4.54
CA ARG A 105 -10.63 -0.01 5.24
C ARG A 105 -10.45 1.49 5.45
N LEU A 106 -9.26 1.92 5.87
CA LEU A 106 -8.96 3.34 6.08
C LEU A 106 -9.01 4.13 4.77
N ARG A 107 -8.51 3.55 3.66
CA ARG A 107 -8.60 4.15 2.31
C ARG A 107 -10.04 4.40 1.91
N GLU A 108 -10.92 3.43 2.12
CA GLU A 108 -12.35 3.55 1.82
C GLU A 108 -13.00 4.67 2.66
N GLN A 109 -12.67 4.75 3.95
CA GLN A 109 -13.20 5.80 4.82
C GLN A 109 -12.71 7.20 4.43
N ILE A 110 -11.42 7.35 4.10
CA ILE A 110 -10.85 8.65 3.67
C ILE A 110 -11.47 9.08 2.33
N ARG A 111 -11.74 8.14 1.42
CA ARG A 111 -12.43 8.44 0.15
C ARG A 111 -13.87 8.91 0.38
N ARG A 112 -14.58 8.32 1.34
CA ARG A 112 -15.95 8.72 1.70
C ARG A 112 -16.00 10.05 2.45
N TYR A 113 -15.03 10.29 3.33
CA TYR A 113 -14.95 11.48 4.17
C TYR A 113 -13.53 12.08 4.09
N PRO A 114 -13.24 12.87 3.04
CA PRO A 114 -11.93 13.50 2.86
C PRO A 114 -11.58 14.42 4.03
N THR A 115 -10.34 14.34 4.51
CA THR A 115 -9.81 15.27 5.49
C THR A 115 -9.78 16.68 4.91
N ARG A 116 -10.35 17.64 5.64
CA ARG A 116 -10.44 19.03 5.19
C ARG A 116 -9.31 19.88 5.79
N PRO A 117 -8.68 20.78 5.03
CA PRO A 117 -7.78 21.77 5.58
C PRO A 117 -8.49 22.61 6.64
N SER A 118 -7.77 23.01 7.69
CA SER A 118 -8.30 23.96 8.69
C SER A 118 -7.38 25.17 8.83
N LEU A 119 -7.97 26.29 9.25
CA LEU A 119 -7.22 27.52 9.49
C LEU A 119 -6.32 27.38 10.71
N CYS A 120 -5.13 27.95 10.62
CA CYS A 120 -4.17 27.99 11.71
C CYS A 120 -4.51 29.14 12.68
N ASN A 121 -4.55 28.81 13.97
CA ASN A 121 -4.76 29.80 15.04
C ASN A 121 -3.44 30.19 15.74
N SER A 122 -2.29 29.64 15.39
CA SER A 122 -1.02 29.99 16.07
C SER A 122 -0.51 31.40 15.74
N VAL A 123 -1.12 32.08 14.77
CA VAL A 123 -0.83 33.50 14.48
C VAL A 123 -1.29 34.42 15.64
N TYR A 124 -2.09 33.92 16.59
CA TYR A 124 -2.51 34.66 17.79
C TYR A 124 -1.49 34.64 18.94
N SER A 125 -0.47 33.77 18.93
CA SER A 125 0.36 33.49 20.12
C SER A 125 1.78 34.07 20.08
N GLY A 126 2.13 34.93 19.12
CA GLY A 126 3.43 35.61 19.06
C GLY A 126 4.66 34.73 18.79
N GLN A 127 4.51 33.40 18.79
CA GLN A 127 5.61 32.42 18.63
C GLN A 127 5.73 31.82 17.21
N GLY A 128 4.84 32.17 16.27
CA GLY A 128 4.80 31.58 14.93
C GLY A 128 4.26 30.15 14.88
N CYS A 129 3.92 29.64 13.68
CA CYS A 129 3.54 28.22 13.52
C CYS A 129 4.78 27.32 13.44
N GLN A 130 4.62 26.04 13.79
CA GLN A 130 5.66 25.02 13.60
C GLN A 130 6.09 24.94 12.11
N ARG A 131 7.35 24.58 11.84
CA ARG A 131 7.89 24.46 10.46
C ARG A 131 7.12 23.44 9.58
N HIS A 132 6.43 22.47 10.20
CA HIS A 132 5.64 21.43 9.52
C HIS A 132 4.12 21.61 9.68
N CYS A 133 3.68 22.85 9.91
CA CYS A 133 2.28 23.19 10.11
C CYS A 133 1.43 22.83 8.88
N LEU A 134 0.46 21.92 9.03
CA LEU A 134 -0.45 21.50 7.96
C LEU A 134 -1.77 22.30 7.99
N ARG A 135 -1.75 23.50 8.55
CA ARG A 135 -2.92 24.39 8.69
C ARG A 135 -2.75 25.62 7.83
N LEU A 136 -3.84 26.06 7.20
CA LEU A 136 -3.83 27.24 6.34
C LEU A 136 -3.59 28.50 7.14
N HIS A 137 -2.59 29.28 6.76
CA HIS A 137 -2.34 30.62 7.25
C HIS A 137 -3.18 31.58 6.41
N TYR A 138 -4.49 31.59 6.62
CA TYR A 138 -5.41 32.42 5.86
C TYR A 138 -6.39 33.16 6.76
N CYS A 139 -6.72 34.39 6.39
CA CYS A 139 -7.65 35.22 7.14
C CYS A 139 -9.09 34.77 6.89
N GLU A 140 -9.70 34.16 7.91
CA GLU A 140 -11.10 33.76 7.88
C GLU A 140 -12.06 34.93 7.60
N ALA A 141 -11.79 36.09 8.20
CA ALA A 141 -12.59 37.29 7.99
C ALA A 141 -12.48 37.80 6.55
N PHE A 142 -11.32 37.67 5.91
CA PHE A 142 -11.13 38.05 4.51
C PHE A 142 -11.83 37.09 3.57
N ALA A 143 -11.77 35.78 3.83
CA ALA A 143 -12.52 34.76 3.09
C ALA A 143 -14.02 35.08 3.00
N ARG A 144 -14.55 35.73 4.04
CA ARG A 144 -15.96 36.14 4.18
C ARG A 144 -16.25 37.59 3.81
N ALA A 145 -15.29 38.31 3.22
CA ALA A 145 -15.41 39.74 2.90
C ALA A 145 -15.74 40.65 4.12
N ARG A 146 -15.31 40.25 5.33
CA ARG A 146 -15.53 40.96 6.61
C ARG A 146 -14.23 41.48 7.25
N CYS A 147 -13.08 41.34 6.59
CA CYS A 147 -11.80 41.82 7.13
C CYS A 147 -11.72 43.35 7.06
N LYS A 148 -11.49 44.00 8.20
CA LYS A 148 -11.38 45.46 8.31
C LYS A 148 -9.96 45.99 8.15
N TYR A 149 -8.97 45.09 8.10
CA TYR A 149 -7.55 45.44 8.18
C TYR A 149 -6.87 45.56 6.81
N GLY A 150 -7.54 45.13 5.73
CA GLY A 150 -6.98 45.16 4.37
C GLY A 150 -5.59 44.51 4.35
N ASP A 151 -4.65 45.15 3.66
CA ASP A 151 -3.27 44.65 3.51
C ASP A 151 -2.45 44.69 4.82
N ARG A 152 -2.96 45.35 5.87
CA ARG A 152 -2.35 45.35 7.21
C ARG A 152 -2.84 44.20 8.08
N CYS A 153 -3.59 43.24 7.52
CA CYS A 153 -4.00 42.08 8.28
C CYS A 153 -2.79 41.21 8.64
N TYR A 154 -2.67 40.86 9.92
CA TYR A 154 -1.63 39.95 10.41
C TYR A 154 -1.79 38.50 9.92
N LYS A 155 -2.95 38.16 9.33
CA LYS A 155 -3.19 36.88 8.65
C LYS A 155 -3.14 37.11 7.14
N SER A 156 -2.55 36.16 6.40
CA SER A 156 -2.48 36.27 4.95
C SER A 156 -3.86 36.31 4.31
N HIS A 157 -3.99 37.14 3.28
CA HIS A 157 -5.14 37.22 2.38
C HIS A 157 -4.91 36.43 1.08
N SER A 158 -3.76 35.74 0.96
CA SER A 158 -3.37 34.96 -0.21
C SER A 158 -3.31 33.46 0.14
N LEU A 159 -4.03 32.64 -0.63
CA LEU A 159 -3.86 31.18 -0.59
C LEU A 159 -2.63 30.71 -1.37
N ARG A 160 -2.02 31.61 -2.15
CA ARG A 160 -0.84 31.34 -2.99
C ARG A 160 0.48 31.56 -2.27
N ASP A 161 0.46 31.75 -0.96
CA ASP A 161 1.69 31.76 -0.19
C ASP A 161 2.33 30.37 -0.20
N ALA A 162 3.65 30.29 -0.29
CA ALA A 162 4.38 29.01 -0.36
C ALA A 162 4.01 28.02 0.75
N HIS A 163 3.58 28.51 1.92
CA HIS A 163 3.04 27.66 2.99
C HIS A 163 1.65 27.09 2.64
N ASN A 164 0.72 27.95 2.23
CA ASN A 164 -0.64 27.58 1.90
C ASN A 164 -0.68 26.65 0.68
N GLU A 165 0.14 26.90 -0.35
CA GLU A 165 0.27 26.02 -1.52
C GLU A 165 0.71 24.60 -1.14
N ARG A 166 1.69 24.46 -0.23
CA ARG A 166 2.10 23.14 0.29
C ARG A 166 0.98 22.45 1.05
N VAL A 167 0.22 23.20 1.86
CA VAL A 167 -0.93 22.64 2.60
C VAL A 167 -2.02 22.19 1.63
N LEU A 168 -2.40 23.02 0.66
CA LEU A 168 -3.40 22.69 -0.37
C LEU A 168 -2.98 21.47 -1.19
N THR A 169 -1.72 21.41 -1.60
CA THR A 169 -1.14 20.26 -2.32
C THR A 169 -1.18 18.99 -1.47
N PHE A 170 -0.87 19.10 -0.17
CA PHE A 170 -0.91 17.97 0.75
C PHE A 170 -2.34 17.43 0.92
N PHE A 171 -3.33 18.29 1.11
CA PHE A 171 -4.74 17.85 1.22
C PHE A 171 -5.35 17.48 -0.14
N GLY A 172 -4.78 17.94 -1.25
CA GLY A 172 -5.31 17.77 -2.60
C GLY A 172 -6.55 18.63 -2.84
N TRP A 173 -6.55 19.87 -2.34
CA TRP A 173 -7.64 20.82 -2.47
C TRP A 173 -7.26 21.98 -3.39
N THR A 174 -8.20 22.49 -4.17
CA THR A 174 -8.01 23.73 -4.95
C THR A 174 -8.36 24.98 -4.13
N ASP A 175 -7.92 26.14 -4.62
CA ASP A 175 -8.24 27.44 -4.05
C ASP A 175 -9.77 27.64 -3.99
N GLU A 176 -10.50 27.25 -5.04
CA GLU A 176 -11.96 27.37 -5.14
C GLU A 176 -12.67 26.50 -4.10
N GLU A 177 -12.23 25.26 -3.90
CA GLU A 177 -12.81 24.33 -2.94
C GLU A 177 -12.64 24.82 -1.50
N VAL A 178 -11.44 25.32 -1.16
CA VAL A 178 -11.17 25.88 0.17
C VAL A 178 -11.98 27.15 0.41
N LEU A 179 -12.04 28.06 -0.55
CA LEU A 179 -12.83 29.28 -0.43
C LEU A 179 -14.32 28.96 -0.34
N GLY A 180 -14.83 27.98 -1.08
CA GLY A 180 -16.20 27.50 -0.98
C GLY A 180 -16.56 27.04 0.43
N VAL A 181 -15.70 26.25 1.07
CA VAL A 181 -15.92 25.75 2.44
C VAL A 181 -15.76 26.85 3.50
N LEU A 182 -14.78 27.76 3.33
CA LEU A 182 -14.59 28.87 4.27
C LEU A 182 -15.76 29.86 4.24
N LYS A 183 -16.37 30.06 3.06
CA LYS A 183 -17.56 30.91 2.84
C LYS A 183 -18.86 30.26 3.33
N ALA A 184 -19.04 28.95 3.19
CA ALA A 184 -20.30 28.24 3.47
C ALA A 184 -20.65 28.03 4.96
N LYS A 185 -19.78 28.44 5.91
CA LYS A 185 -19.95 28.15 7.35
C LYS A 185 -21.14 28.84 8.05
N ASP A 186 -21.94 29.65 7.35
CA ASP A 186 -23.11 30.35 7.90
C ASP A 186 -24.46 29.63 7.63
N SER A 187 -24.54 28.61 6.77
CA SER A 187 -25.83 27.96 6.45
C SER A 187 -26.33 26.95 7.48
N ALA A 188 -25.58 26.71 8.58
CA ALA A 188 -25.91 25.70 9.59
C ALA A 188 -26.19 26.28 11.00
N ILE A 189 -26.14 27.60 11.19
CA ILE A 189 -26.44 28.25 12.48
C ILE A 189 -27.25 29.54 12.25
N SER A 190 -28.46 29.41 11.71
CA SER A 190 -29.56 30.35 11.93
C SER A 190 -30.88 29.63 11.65
N GLY A 191 -31.79 29.64 12.62
CA GLY A 191 -33.00 28.82 12.65
C GLY A 191 -34.02 29.09 11.55
N SER A 192 -34.96 28.14 11.48
CA SER A 192 -36.23 28.09 10.74
C SER A 192 -36.70 29.37 10.03
N PRO A 193 -37.10 29.27 8.75
CA PRO A 193 -37.89 30.31 8.11
C PRO A 193 -39.32 30.27 8.66
N ILE A 194 -39.68 31.26 9.46
CA ILE A 194 -41.07 31.62 9.74
C ILE A 194 -41.63 32.23 8.45
N ALA A 195 -42.58 31.52 7.83
CA ALA A 195 -43.41 32.05 6.76
C ALA A 195 -44.20 33.26 7.30
N LYS A 196 -44.10 34.40 6.62
CA LYS A 196 -45.01 35.53 6.81
C LYS A 196 -45.99 35.54 5.64
N ASP A 197 -47.24 35.28 5.99
CA ASP A 197 -48.42 35.58 5.20
C ASP A 197 -48.46 37.05 4.79
N GLU A 198 -48.69 37.30 3.52
CA GLU A 198 -49.32 38.53 3.04
C GLU A 198 -50.57 38.13 2.26
N THR A 199 -51.73 38.33 2.89
CA THR A 199 -53.06 38.20 2.29
C THR A 199 -53.44 39.48 1.54
N PRO A 200 -54.08 39.41 0.36
CA PRO A 200 -54.63 40.57 -0.32
C PRO A 200 -55.99 40.97 0.24
N ALA A 201 -56.23 42.28 0.29
CA ALA A 201 -57.47 42.91 0.73
C ALA A 201 -58.66 42.59 -0.19
N LYS A 202 -59.83 42.48 0.45
CA LYS A 202 -61.15 42.11 -0.08
C LYS A 202 -61.72 43.18 -1.03
N GLY A 203 -62.38 42.72 -2.09
CA GLY A 203 -63.40 43.47 -2.81
C GLY A 203 -64.74 43.44 -2.08
N HIS A 204 -65.60 44.41 -2.39
CA HIS A 204 -67.03 44.40 -2.10
C HIS A 204 -67.75 45.15 -3.21
N ASP A 205 -68.79 44.51 -3.75
CA ASP A 205 -69.69 44.97 -4.81
C ASP A 205 -70.88 45.80 -4.28
N ASP A 206 -71.65 46.34 -5.24
CA ASP A 206 -73.06 46.78 -5.21
C ASP A 206 -73.40 48.14 -4.56
N ALA A 207 -74.45 48.89 -4.91
CA ALA A 207 -75.35 49.04 -6.07
C ALA A 207 -76.27 50.25 -5.73
N GLU A 208 -76.81 50.90 -6.76
CA GLU A 208 -78.06 51.68 -6.87
C GLU A 208 -78.68 52.50 -5.70
N GLY A 209 -79.11 53.73 -6.03
CA GLY A 209 -80.56 54.03 -6.01
C GLY A 209 -81.15 55.01 -4.97
N THR A 210 -81.71 56.12 -5.51
CA THR A 210 -83.00 56.76 -5.14
C THR A 210 -83.12 57.72 -3.94
N GLY A 211 -84.06 58.69 -4.07
CA GLY A 211 -84.57 59.58 -2.99
C GLY A 211 -84.68 61.06 -3.41
N TYR A 212 -85.70 61.57 -4.13
CA TYR A 212 -87.14 61.80 -3.82
C TYR A 212 -87.43 63.16 -3.11
N GLN A 213 -88.51 63.82 -3.60
CA GLN A 213 -89.38 64.89 -3.05
C GLN A 213 -89.01 66.36 -3.30
N ASP A 214 -89.82 67.21 -3.97
CA ASP A 214 -91.28 67.49 -4.02
C ASP A 214 -91.67 68.71 -3.15
N LEU A 215 -92.76 69.37 -3.56
CA LEU A 215 -93.53 70.47 -2.94
C LEU A 215 -93.01 71.90 -3.20
N THR A 216 -93.82 72.95 -3.43
CA THR A 216 -95.26 73.23 -3.61
C THR A 216 -95.29 74.74 -3.93
N GLU A 217 -95.99 75.20 -4.97
CA GLU A 217 -97.31 75.87 -4.95
C GLU A 217 -97.44 77.22 -4.20
N GLU A 218 -98.39 77.99 -4.76
CA GLU A 218 -99.10 79.17 -4.23
C GLU A 218 -98.50 80.57 -4.49
N SER A 219 -99.28 81.62 -4.82
CA SER A 219 -100.67 81.80 -5.27
C SER A 219 -100.92 83.31 -5.46
N GLY A 220 -101.96 83.66 -6.23
CA GLY A 220 -102.77 84.89 -6.10
C GLY A 220 -102.26 86.16 -6.81
N SER A 221 -103.10 87.07 -7.32
CA SER A 221 -104.56 87.21 -7.39
C SER A 221 -104.91 88.59 -7.99
N GLY A 222 -106.11 88.77 -8.55
CA GLY A 222 -106.82 90.07 -8.69
C GLY A 222 -106.98 90.60 -10.13
N GLU A 223 -108.13 90.40 -10.81
CA GLU A 223 -109.36 91.26 -10.85
C GLU A 223 -109.18 92.55 -11.70
N GLY A 224 -110.08 93.03 -12.58
CA GLY A 224 -111.42 92.70 -13.07
C GLY A 224 -111.90 93.78 -14.08
N THR A 225 -112.88 93.44 -14.94
CA THR A 225 -113.96 94.25 -15.60
C THR A 225 -113.61 95.54 -16.41
N GLU A 226 -114.34 96.08 -17.40
CA GLU A 226 -115.53 95.78 -18.21
C GLU A 226 -115.54 96.67 -19.50
N THR A 227 -116.23 96.17 -20.51
CA THR A 227 -116.87 96.67 -21.77
C THR A 227 -117.00 98.16 -22.22
N ILE A 228 -116.85 98.31 -23.57
CA ILE A 228 -117.65 99.08 -24.59
C ILE A 228 -117.25 100.49 -25.13
N ALA A 229 -117.23 100.54 -26.48
CA ALA A 229 -117.56 101.60 -27.45
C ALA A 229 -116.52 102.64 -27.97
N LYS A 230 -116.12 102.37 -29.24
CA LYS A 230 -116.08 103.27 -30.42
C LYS A 230 -115.48 104.67 -30.26
N LYS A 231 -114.27 104.86 -30.83
CA LYS A 231 -114.07 105.65 -32.07
C LYS A 231 -112.58 105.79 -32.45
N ASP A 232 -112.37 105.81 -33.76
CA ASP A 232 -111.30 106.47 -34.52
C ASP A 232 -109.98 105.71 -34.76
N GLY A 233 -109.87 105.21 -36.01
CA GLY A 233 -108.85 104.32 -36.58
C GLY A 233 -107.40 104.79 -36.61
N ALA A 234 -107.03 105.83 -35.85
CA ALA A 234 -105.64 106.18 -35.57
C ALA A 234 -105.06 105.38 -34.39
N LYS A 235 -105.88 105.09 -33.36
CA LYS A 235 -105.47 104.26 -32.21
C LYS A 235 -105.42 102.77 -32.54
N GLN A 236 -106.17 102.32 -33.55
CA GLN A 236 -106.11 100.93 -34.05
C GLN A 236 -104.81 100.68 -34.80
N ARG A 237 -104.39 101.56 -35.72
CA ARG A 237 -103.09 101.45 -36.41
C ARG A 237 -101.88 101.52 -35.46
N LYS A 238 -101.99 102.27 -34.36
CA LYS A 238 -100.96 102.30 -33.30
C LYS A 238 -100.94 100.99 -32.49
N ARG A 239 -102.11 100.45 -32.11
CA ARG A 239 -102.23 99.14 -31.44
C ARG A 239 -101.86 97.96 -32.34
N ASP A 240 -102.14 98.03 -33.64
CA ASP A 240 -101.74 97.02 -34.62
C ASP A 240 -100.24 97.10 -34.89
N ARG A 241 -99.63 98.30 -34.90
CA ARG A 241 -98.17 98.49 -34.98
C ARG A 241 -97.47 98.02 -33.71
N GLU A 242 -97.98 98.37 -32.52
CA GLU A 242 -97.47 97.91 -31.22
C GLU A 242 -97.71 96.41 -31.02
N GLY A 243 -98.80 95.87 -31.58
CA GLY A 243 -99.09 94.44 -31.64
C GLY A 243 -98.14 93.70 -32.57
N LEU A 244 -97.86 94.26 -33.76
CA LEU A 244 -96.88 93.74 -34.71
C LEU A 244 -95.44 93.86 -34.18
N GLU A 245 -95.11 94.92 -33.44
CA GLU A 245 -93.83 95.08 -32.75
C GLU A 245 -93.69 94.13 -31.56
N ARG A 246 -94.77 93.82 -30.83
CA ARG A 246 -94.77 92.78 -29.78
C ARG A 246 -94.67 91.37 -30.36
N THR A 247 -95.37 91.06 -31.45
CA THR A 247 -95.25 89.74 -32.09
C THR A 247 -93.88 89.59 -32.75
N LYS A 248 -93.32 90.67 -33.32
CA LYS A 248 -91.95 90.70 -33.81
C LYS A 248 -90.93 90.55 -32.68
N GLY A 249 -91.12 91.23 -31.54
CA GLY A 249 -90.27 91.08 -30.35
C GLY A 249 -90.33 89.68 -29.74
N LYS A 250 -91.53 89.07 -29.68
CA LYS A 250 -91.69 87.67 -29.25
C LYS A 250 -91.07 86.67 -30.22
N ALA A 251 -91.19 86.90 -31.52
CA ALA A 251 -90.54 86.09 -32.53
C ALA A 251 -89.01 86.27 -32.51
N GLU A 252 -88.52 87.47 -32.22
CA GLU A 252 -87.09 87.75 -32.02
C GLU A 252 -86.55 87.08 -30.74
N GLU A 253 -87.31 87.08 -29.64
CA GLU A 253 -87.00 86.35 -28.41
C GLU A 253 -87.01 84.82 -28.62
N GLU A 254 -87.98 84.28 -29.36
CA GLU A 254 -88.05 82.85 -29.69
C GLU A 254 -86.86 82.41 -30.56
N VAL A 255 -86.48 83.21 -31.56
CA VAL A 255 -85.29 82.99 -32.39
C VAL A 255 -84.00 83.12 -31.56
N ASP A 256 -83.93 84.02 -30.57
CA ASP A 256 -82.75 84.11 -29.70
C ASP A 256 -82.67 82.93 -28.72
N MET A 257 -83.80 82.46 -28.19
CA MET A 257 -83.88 81.25 -27.36
C MET A 257 -83.44 80.00 -28.14
N GLU A 258 -83.89 79.82 -29.37
CA GLU A 258 -83.42 78.74 -30.24
C GLU A 258 -81.91 78.86 -30.52
N ARG A 259 -81.39 80.08 -30.75
CA ARG A 259 -79.96 80.33 -30.94
C ARG A 259 -79.15 80.02 -29.68
N GLN A 260 -79.67 80.32 -28.49
CA GLN A 260 -79.04 79.97 -27.22
C GLN A 260 -79.06 78.46 -26.98
N GLU A 261 -80.16 77.77 -27.30
CA GLU A 261 -80.24 76.31 -27.21
C GLU A 261 -79.27 75.64 -28.19
N TRP A 262 -79.13 76.17 -29.41
CA TRP A 262 -78.17 75.68 -30.39
C TRP A 262 -76.73 75.86 -29.92
N ARG A 263 -76.38 77.03 -29.34
CA ARG A 263 -75.07 77.25 -28.70
C ARG A 263 -74.80 76.26 -27.58
N ARG A 264 -75.78 75.98 -26.72
CA ARG A 264 -75.65 74.98 -25.65
C ARG A 264 -75.41 73.57 -26.20
N LYS A 265 -76.14 73.17 -27.25
CA LYS A 265 -75.95 71.86 -27.93
C LYS A 265 -74.59 71.77 -28.62
N GLU A 266 -74.12 72.86 -29.22
CA GLU A 266 -72.79 72.96 -29.83
C GLU A 266 -71.68 72.86 -28.78
N GLU A 267 -71.82 73.54 -27.63
CA GLU A 267 -70.89 73.43 -26.50
C GLU A 267 -70.85 72.02 -25.91
N GLU A 268 -72.00 71.37 -25.73
CA GLU A 268 -72.07 69.97 -25.31
C GLU A 268 -71.40 69.03 -26.31
N TRP A 269 -71.65 69.24 -27.61
CA TRP A 269 -71.02 68.45 -28.68
C TRP A 269 -69.50 68.64 -28.66
N ASN A 270 -69.03 69.88 -28.54
CA ASN A 270 -67.60 70.21 -28.39
C ASN A 270 -66.98 69.57 -27.14
N CYS A 271 -67.72 69.51 -26.02
CA CYS A 271 -67.27 68.85 -24.80
C CYS A 271 -67.16 67.32 -24.99
N ARG A 272 -68.15 66.70 -25.65
CA ARG A 272 -68.13 65.27 -26.00
C ARG A 272 -66.98 64.93 -26.97
N GLN A 273 -66.71 65.78 -27.96
CA GLN A 273 -65.57 65.62 -28.87
C GLN A 273 -64.24 65.65 -28.10
N LYS A 274 -64.02 66.64 -27.25
CA LYS A 274 -62.81 66.73 -26.40
C LYS A 274 -62.66 65.55 -25.42
N HIS A 275 -63.76 64.96 -24.97
CA HIS A 275 -63.72 63.74 -24.15
C HIS A 275 -63.30 62.53 -24.99
N TRP A 276 -63.85 62.38 -26.19
CA TRP A 276 -63.46 61.34 -27.15
C TRP A 276 -61.99 61.44 -27.56
N GLU A 277 -61.49 62.63 -27.88
CA GLU A 277 -60.07 62.86 -28.20
C GLU A 277 -59.15 62.47 -27.03
N ARG A 278 -59.56 62.73 -25.77
CA ARG A 278 -58.81 62.31 -24.58
C ARG A 278 -58.79 60.79 -24.43
N LEU A 279 -59.93 60.13 -24.61
CA LEU A 279 -60.01 58.67 -24.56
C LEU A 279 -59.15 58.02 -25.65
N GLU A 280 -59.24 58.50 -26.88
CA GLU A 280 -58.42 58.04 -28.01
C GLU A 280 -56.93 58.16 -27.70
N LYS A 281 -56.50 59.30 -27.14
CA LYS A 281 -55.11 59.49 -26.73
C LYS A 281 -54.68 58.49 -25.64
N THR A 282 -55.51 58.27 -24.62
CA THR A 282 -55.20 57.28 -23.57
C THR A 282 -55.16 55.86 -24.11
N TRP A 283 -55.96 55.54 -25.13
CA TRP A 283 -55.97 54.24 -25.77
C TRP A 283 -54.69 54.01 -26.58
N GLN A 284 -54.27 55.01 -27.38
CA GLN A 284 -52.99 54.97 -28.11
C GLN A 284 -51.78 54.88 -27.18
N GLU A 285 -51.81 55.54 -26.02
CA GLU A 285 -50.75 55.42 -25.01
C GLU A 285 -50.67 53.99 -24.44
N LYS A 286 -51.82 53.36 -24.15
CA LYS A 286 -51.88 51.97 -23.68
C LYS A 286 -51.47 50.97 -24.76
N GLU A 287 -51.83 51.22 -26.02
CA GLU A 287 -51.43 50.40 -27.17
C GLU A 287 -49.91 50.39 -27.32
N LYS A 288 -49.27 51.57 -27.30
CA LYS A 288 -47.79 51.69 -27.30
C LYS A 288 -47.13 51.01 -26.10
N GLU A 289 -47.74 51.12 -24.91
CA GLU A 289 -47.24 50.43 -23.72
C GLU A 289 -47.30 48.91 -23.90
N TRP A 290 -48.39 48.40 -24.48
CA TRP A 290 -48.58 46.99 -24.75
C TRP A 290 -47.61 46.47 -25.83
N GLU A 291 -47.45 47.19 -26.94
CA GLU A 291 -46.44 46.89 -27.97
C GLU A 291 -45.02 46.86 -27.39
N SER A 292 -44.68 47.82 -26.52
CA SER A 292 -43.37 47.83 -25.84
C SER A 292 -43.18 46.62 -24.93
N LYS A 293 -44.23 46.18 -24.23
CA LYS A 293 -44.20 44.96 -23.40
C LYS A 293 -44.06 43.70 -24.28
N GLU A 294 -44.80 43.62 -25.37
CA GLU A 294 -44.74 42.51 -26.32
C GLU A 294 -43.34 42.38 -26.94
N GLN A 295 -42.73 43.49 -27.37
CA GLN A 295 -41.35 43.50 -27.87
C GLN A 295 -40.35 43.00 -26.84
N LYS A 296 -40.50 43.39 -25.56
CA LYS A 296 -39.64 42.90 -24.47
C LYS A 296 -39.83 41.40 -24.24
N PHE A 297 -41.05 40.88 -24.36
CA PHE A 297 -41.32 39.44 -24.27
C PHE A 297 -40.65 38.67 -25.41
N VAL A 298 -40.82 39.11 -26.66
CA VAL A 298 -40.19 38.50 -27.82
C VAL A 298 -38.67 38.54 -27.72
N GLN A 299 -38.09 39.64 -27.23
CA GLN A 299 -36.66 39.75 -27.00
C GLN A 299 -36.18 38.76 -25.93
N LYS A 300 -36.93 38.61 -24.83
CA LYS A 300 -36.63 37.65 -23.77
C LYS A 300 -36.76 36.21 -24.26
N GLU A 301 -37.75 35.90 -25.08
CA GLU A 301 -37.90 34.58 -25.70
C GLU A 301 -36.70 34.24 -26.59
N LYS A 302 -36.26 35.18 -27.43
CA LYS A 302 -35.04 35.01 -28.25
C LYS A 302 -33.79 34.78 -27.39
N GLN A 303 -33.66 35.51 -26.28
CA GLN A 303 -32.56 35.30 -25.33
C GLN A 303 -32.58 33.90 -24.73
N LEU A 304 -33.74 33.44 -24.27
CA LEU A 304 -33.91 32.09 -23.71
C LEU A 304 -33.65 30.99 -24.75
N GLN A 305 -34.03 31.21 -26.01
CA GLN A 305 -33.75 30.28 -27.10
C GLN A 305 -32.24 30.16 -27.38
N GLU A 306 -31.51 31.28 -27.37
CA GLU A 306 -30.05 31.27 -27.53
C GLU A 306 -29.37 30.60 -26.33
N GLU A 307 -29.80 30.91 -25.09
CA GLU A 307 -29.30 30.25 -23.89
C GLU A 307 -29.54 28.73 -23.95
N LEU A 308 -30.73 28.29 -24.35
CA LEU A 308 -31.04 26.86 -24.51
C LEU A 308 -30.12 26.19 -25.53
N LYS A 309 -29.86 26.86 -26.66
CA LYS A 309 -28.93 26.36 -27.69
C LYS A 309 -27.50 26.23 -27.16
N THR A 310 -27.00 27.21 -26.41
CA THR A 310 -25.66 27.11 -25.81
C THR A 310 -25.57 25.99 -24.78
N LEU A 311 -26.63 25.75 -24.01
CA LEU A 311 -26.71 24.66 -23.05
C LEU A 311 -26.75 23.29 -23.71
N THR A 312 -27.50 23.14 -24.82
CA THR A 312 -27.54 21.87 -25.56
C THR A 312 -26.19 21.58 -26.21
N GLU A 313 -25.53 22.57 -26.82
CA GLU A 313 -24.17 22.44 -27.35
C GLU A 313 -23.13 22.12 -26.27
N LYS A 314 -23.33 22.59 -25.04
CA LYS A 314 -22.49 22.22 -23.90
C LYS A 314 -22.75 20.78 -23.48
N GLN A 315 -24.02 20.38 -23.39
CA GLN A 315 -24.41 19.02 -23.03
C GLN A 315 -23.87 17.98 -24.02
N THR A 316 -23.89 18.27 -25.33
CA THR A 316 -23.31 17.38 -26.34
C THR A 316 -21.79 17.25 -26.18
N ARG A 317 -21.07 18.36 -25.96
CA ARG A 317 -19.63 18.33 -25.66
C ARG A 317 -19.30 17.53 -24.40
N ASP A 318 -20.10 17.69 -23.35
CA ASP A 318 -19.93 16.93 -22.11
C ASP A 318 -20.19 15.42 -22.35
N GLN A 319 -21.19 15.07 -23.16
CA GLN A 319 -21.46 13.68 -23.56
C GLN A 319 -20.33 13.07 -24.40
N GLU A 320 -19.78 13.82 -25.37
CA GLU A 320 -18.62 13.38 -26.15
C GLU A 320 -17.39 13.15 -25.26
N THR A 321 -17.15 14.04 -24.30
CA THR A 321 -16.06 13.90 -23.32
C THR A 321 -16.23 12.65 -22.46
N LEU A 322 -17.45 12.37 -22.00
CA LEU A 322 -17.76 11.15 -21.26
C LEU A 322 -17.53 9.89 -22.10
N ALA A 323 -17.91 9.90 -23.38
CA ALA A 323 -17.69 8.79 -24.31
C ALA A 323 -16.18 8.55 -24.54
N ILE A 324 -15.36 9.61 -24.61
CA ILE A 324 -13.90 9.48 -24.70
C ILE A 324 -13.35 8.82 -23.44
N HIS A 325 -13.72 9.30 -22.26
CA HIS A 325 -13.28 8.71 -20.99
C HIS A 325 -13.75 7.27 -20.80
N GLU A 326 -14.90 6.89 -21.35
CA GLU A 326 -15.36 5.50 -21.36
C GLU A 326 -14.44 4.61 -22.22
N ARG A 327 -14.13 5.03 -23.45
CA ARG A 327 -13.16 4.31 -24.31
C ARG A 327 -11.77 4.22 -23.67
N GLU A 328 -11.30 5.28 -23.01
CA GLU A 328 -10.02 5.26 -22.28
C GLU A 328 -10.03 4.26 -21.13
N ARG A 329 -11.15 4.16 -20.38
CA ARG A 329 -11.30 3.18 -19.31
C ARG A 329 -11.28 1.74 -19.86
N GLU A 330 -12.01 1.47 -20.94
CA GLU A 330 -12.02 0.16 -21.59
C GLU A 330 -10.63 -0.23 -22.12
N ALA A 331 -9.91 0.71 -22.77
CA ALA A 331 -8.56 0.47 -23.25
C ALA A 331 -7.58 0.17 -22.11
N LEU A 332 -7.69 0.89 -20.98
CA LEU A 332 -6.89 0.63 -19.78
C LEU A 332 -7.21 -0.73 -19.15
N GLU A 333 -8.47 -1.16 -19.17
CA GLU A 333 -8.88 -2.48 -18.69
C GLU A 333 -8.29 -3.59 -19.56
N GLN A 334 -8.38 -3.46 -20.89
CA GLN A 334 -7.75 -4.40 -21.82
C GLN A 334 -6.23 -4.48 -21.63
N LEU A 335 -5.56 -3.35 -21.43
CA LEU A 335 -4.12 -3.33 -21.17
C LEU A 335 -3.78 -4.06 -19.85
N ARG A 336 -4.58 -3.86 -18.80
CA ARG A 336 -4.40 -4.58 -17.52
C ARG A 336 -4.58 -6.08 -17.68
N GLU A 337 -5.57 -6.52 -18.44
CA GLU A 337 -5.76 -7.95 -18.73
C GLU A 337 -4.59 -8.54 -19.52
N GLN A 338 -4.06 -7.81 -20.51
CA GLN A 338 -2.88 -8.24 -21.26
C GLN A 338 -1.65 -8.34 -20.36
N GLU A 339 -1.41 -7.34 -19.49
CA GLU A 339 -0.32 -7.38 -18.52
C GLU A 339 -0.49 -8.52 -17.51
N GLN A 340 -1.71 -8.78 -17.04
CA GLN A 340 -1.98 -9.89 -16.13
C GLN A 340 -1.67 -11.24 -16.80
N LYS A 341 -2.17 -11.47 -18.02
CA LYS A 341 -1.87 -12.68 -18.78
C LYS A 341 -0.36 -12.87 -19.00
N LYS A 342 0.35 -11.77 -19.28
CA LYS A 342 1.81 -11.80 -19.41
C LYS A 342 2.49 -12.18 -18.08
N ARG A 343 2.07 -11.59 -16.96
CA ARG A 343 2.60 -11.94 -15.62
C ARG A 343 2.33 -13.40 -15.27
N GLU A 344 1.12 -13.90 -15.53
CA GLU A 344 0.76 -15.30 -15.30
C GLU A 344 1.62 -16.25 -16.14
N HIS A 345 1.86 -15.90 -17.42
CA HIS A 345 2.75 -16.65 -18.29
C HIS A 345 4.21 -16.64 -17.80
N ASP A 346 4.73 -15.47 -17.40
CA ASP A 346 6.09 -15.31 -16.89
C ASP A 346 6.26 -16.07 -15.55
N GLU A 347 5.26 -16.04 -14.66
CA GLU A 347 5.24 -16.82 -13.43
C GLU A 347 5.23 -18.32 -13.70
N GLU A 348 4.44 -18.79 -14.67
CA GLU A 348 4.40 -20.21 -15.05
C GLU A 348 5.75 -20.67 -15.61
N ASN A 349 6.38 -19.85 -16.47
CA ASN A 349 7.71 -20.13 -17.01
C ASN A 349 8.76 -20.19 -15.90
N TYR A 350 8.73 -19.23 -14.96
CA TYR A 350 9.64 -19.23 -13.81
C TYR A 350 9.43 -20.47 -12.92
N ARG A 351 8.18 -20.87 -12.67
CA ARG A 351 7.89 -22.10 -11.91
C ARG A 351 8.46 -23.35 -12.59
N LYS A 352 8.35 -23.45 -13.92
CA LYS A 352 8.93 -24.57 -14.69
C LYS A 352 10.45 -24.58 -14.59
N GLU A 353 11.10 -23.42 -14.73
CA GLU A 353 12.55 -23.30 -14.59
C GLU A 353 13.02 -23.68 -13.17
N MET A 354 12.32 -23.19 -12.14
CA MET A 354 12.64 -23.54 -10.74
C MET A 354 12.48 -25.04 -10.47
N ALA A 355 11.42 -25.67 -10.98
CA ALA A 355 11.22 -27.12 -10.85
C ALA A 355 12.33 -27.93 -11.54
N GLU A 356 12.81 -27.48 -12.72
CA GLU A 356 13.94 -28.11 -13.41
C GLU A 356 15.23 -28.00 -12.59
N LYS A 357 15.50 -26.81 -12.02
CA LYS A 357 16.67 -26.59 -11.16
C LYS A 357 16.61 -27.39 -9.87
N GLU A 358 15.44 -27.52 -9.27
CA GLU A 358 15.22 -28.37 -8.09
C GLU A 358 15.48 -29.84 -8.41
N ALA A 359 14.99 -30.35 -9.53
CA ALA A 359 15.24 -31.72 -9.98
C ALA A 359 16.75 -31.96 -10.20
N GLN A 360 17.47 -31.03 -10.84
CA GLN A 360 18.92 -31.10 -11.00
C GLN A 360 19.65 -31.11 -9.64
N CYS A 361 19.19 -30.32 -8.67
CA CYS A 361 19.77 -30.27 -7.33
C CYS A 361 19.53 -31.58 -6.56
N GLN A 362 18.34 -32.19 -6.71
CA GLN A 362 18.01 -33.48 -6.10
C GLN A 362 18.92 -34.59 -6.65
N GLU A 363 19.06 -34.67 -7.98
CA GLU A 363 19.94 -35.66 -8.63
C GLU A 363 21.40 -35.53 -8.15
N LEU A 364 21.91 -34.30 -8.05
CA LEU A 364 23.26 -34.05 -7.53
C LEU A 364 23.39 -34.41 -6.05
N THR A 365 22.34 -34.18 -5.26
CA THR A 365 22.31 -34.53 -3.83
C THR A 365 22.32 -36.04 -3.62
N GLU A 366 21.57 -36.79 -4.42
CA GLU A 366 21.58 -38.26 -4.42
C GLU A 366 22.97 -38.80 -4.77
N LYS A 367 23.57 -38.30 -5.86
CA LYS A 367 24.94 -38.66 -6.26
C LYS A 367 25.96 -38.38 -5.15
N HIS A 368 25.88 -37.20 -4.53
CA HIS A 368 26.77 -36.83 -3.44
C HIS A 368 26.58 -37.72 -2.20
N THR A 369 25.33 -38.06 -1.88
CA THR A 369 25.02 -38.97 -0.77
C THR A 369 25.60 -40.36 -1.01
N GLN A 370 25.49 -40.88 -2.25
CA GLN A 370 26.07 -42.16 -2.63
C GLN A 370 27.61 -42.17 -2.57
N LEU A 371 28.25 -41.06 -2.96
CA LEU A 371 29.70 -40.91 -2.81
C LEU A 371 30.12 -40.92 -1.34
N LEU A 372 29.37 -40.25 -0.46
CA LEU A 372 29.64 -40.25 0.97
C LEU A 372 29.49 -41.65 1.58
N THR A 373 28.44 -42.40 1.23
CA THR A 373 28.28 -43.78 1.74
C THR A 373 29.42 -44.68 1.32
N ASN A 374 29.92 -44.52 0.09
CA ASN A 374 31.08 -45.27 -0.39
C ASN A 374 32.36 -44.87 0.36
N TYR A 375 32.55 -43.57 0.61
CA TYR A 375 33.68 -43.07 1.37
C TYR A 375 33.68 -43.60 2.81
N THR A 376 32.54 -43.53 3.51
CA THR A 376 32.43 -44.03 4.90
C THR A 376 32.68 -45.54 4.99
N ALA A 377 32.14 -46.32 4.04
CA ALA A 377 32.43 -47.74 3.96
C ALA A 377 33.94 -48.01 3.75
N SER A 378 34.61 -47.21 2.92
CA SER A 378 36.06 -47.33 2.73
C SER A 378 36.85 -46.97 3.99
N GLU A 379 36.46 -45.93 4.74
CA GLU A 379 37.12 -45.60 6.01
C GLU A 379 36.97 -46.72 7.03
N GLU A 380 35.79 -47.33 7.14
CA GLU A 380 35.56 -48.47 8.03
C GLU A 380 36.52 -49.63 7.69
N THR A 381 36.69 -49.98 6.42
CA THR A 381 37.65 -51.03 6.00
C THR A 381 39.11 -50.68 6.34
N VAL A 382 39.50 -49.41 6.23
CA VAL A 382 40.84 -48.95 6.60
C VAL A 382 41.03 -49.04 8.12
N THR A 383 40.01 -48.70 8.92
CA THR A 383 40.09 -48.80 10.38
C THR A 383 40.16 -50.24 10.88
N THR A 384 39.42 -51.17 10.27
CA THR A 384 39.51 -52.60 10.61
C THR A 384 40.89 -53.16 10.25
N MET A 385 41.43 -52.80 9.09
CA MET A 385 42.78 -53.22 8.68
C MET A 385 43.87 -52.67 9.61
N LYS A 386 43.75 -51.43 10.09
CA LYS A 386 44.66 -50.86 11.11
C LYS A 386 44.60 -51.65 12.43
N ARG A 387 43.41 -52.08 12.87
CA ARG A 387 43.23 -52.87 14.09
C ARG A 387 43.89 -54.24 13.98
N MET A 388 43.65 -54.97 12.89
CA MET A 388 44.27 -56.28 12.65
C MET A 388 45.80 -56.19 12.63
N ASN A 389 46.36 -55.15 11.99
CA ASN A 389 47.80 -54.92 11.98
C ASN A 389 48.36 -54.64 13.39
N PHE A 390 47.61 -53.94 14.24
CA PHE A 390 48.02 -53.66 15.62
C PHE A 390 48.00 -54.92 16.49
N GLU A 391 46.93 -55.73 16.39
CA GLU A 391 46.80 -57.00 17.12
C GLU A 391 47.92 -57.98 16.73
N LEU A 392 48.23 -58.09 15.44
CA LEU A 392 49.33 -58.94 14.95
C LEU A 392 50.69 -58.45 15.48
N GLY A 393 50.90 -57.13 15.53
CA GLY A 393 52.09 -56.54 16.14
C GLY A 393 52.23 -56.86 17.63
N GLN A 394 51.13 -56.81 18.39
CA GLN A 394 51.14 -57.18 19.81
C GLN A 394 51.46 -58.66 20.04
N GLN A 395 50.92 -59.55 19.21
CA GLN A 395 51.22 -60.97 19.27
C GLN A 395 52.72 -61.25 19.04
N LEU A 396 53.32 -60.57 18.06
CA LEU A 396 54.76 -60.68 17.77
C LEU A 396 55.62 -60.26 18.97
N VAL A 397 55.32 -59.11 19.59
CA VAL A 397 56.05 -58.63 20.78
C VAL A 397 55.91 -59.60 21.95
N THR A 398 54.71 -60.13 22.16
CA THR A 398 54.44 -61.09 23.25
C THR A 398 55.25 -62.37 23.07
N LEU A 399 55.27 -62.92 21.85
CA LEU A 399 56.07 -64.11 21.53
C LEU A 399 57.57 -63.86 21.75
N GLN A 400 58.08 -62.67 21.39
CA GLN A 400 59.47 -62.30 21.65
C GLN A 400 59.81 -62.20 23.14
N MET A 401 58.90 -61.66 23.96
CA MET A 401 59.09 -61.63 25.41
C MET A 401 59.12 -63.03 26.01
N LEU A 402 58.19 -63.89 25.62
CA LEU A 402 58.14 -65.28 26.07
C LEU A 402 59.38 -66.07 25.66
N LEU A 403 59.92 -65.80 24.46
CA LEU A 403 61.18 -66.40 24.00
C LEU A 403 62.33 -65.99 24.91
N LYS A 404 62.44 -64.71 25.23
CA LYS A 404 63.51 -64.22 26.10
C LYS A 404 63.42 -64.82 27.51
N GLU A 405 62.21 -64.92 28.06
CA GLU A 405 61.99 -65.56 29.36
C GLU A 405 62.26 -67.07 29.35
N SER A 406 61.97 -67.79 28.26
CA SER A 406 62.33 -69.21 28.16
C SER A 406 63.84 -69.39 28.00
N GLU A 407 64.50 -68.56 27.20
CA GLU A 407 65.96 -68.56 27.06
C GLU A 407 66.67 -68.27 28.39
N ASP A 408 66.21 -67.26 29.15
CA ASP A 408 66.74 -66.96 30.48
C ASP A 408 66.53 -68.14 31.46
N ARG A 409 65.34 -68.76 31.44
CA ARG A 409 65.03 -69.96 32.27
C ARG A 409 65.86 -71.18 31.89
N ASP A 410 66.13 -71.37 30.61
CA ASP A 410 66.94 -72.49 30.12
C ASP A 410 68.44 -72.27 30.42
N VAL A 411 68.91 -71.02 30.40
CA VAL A 411 70.25 -70.64 30.90
C VAL A 411 70.37 -70.89 32.41
N ASP A 412 69.35 -70.57 33.20
CA ASP A 412 69.35 -70.83 34.64
C ASP A 412 69.28 -72.33 34.97
N LYS A 413 68.51 -73.13 34.22
CA LYS A 413 68.50 -74.60 34.31
C LYS A 413 69.83 -75.22 33.90
N ALA A 414 70.47 -74.71 32.84
CA ALA A 414 71.78 -75.18 32.39
C ALA A 414 72.88 -74.91 33.43
N LYS A 415 72.81 -73.79 34.16
CA LYS A 415 73.70 -73.51 35.31
C LYS A 415 73.42 -74.39 36.53
N ALA A 416 72.20 -74.89 36.69
CA ALA A 416 71.82 -75.78 37.78
C ALA A 416 72.11 -77.28 37.52
N GLN A 417 72.42 -77.67 36.28
CA GLN A 417 72.70 -79.05 35.87
C GLN A 417 74.11 -79.24 35.28
N GLU A 418 75.15 -78.94 36.06
CA GLU A 418 76.48 -79.47 35.78
C GLU A 418 76.58 -80.92 36.31
N THR A 419 75.93 -81.87 35.61
CA THR A 419 76.32 -83.29 35.50
C THR A 419 75.21 -84.08 34.79
N LYS A 420 75.55 -84.52 33.57
CA LYS A 420 74.95 -85.58 32.71
C LYS A 420 74.47 -85.04 31.35
N LYS A 421 75.29 -85.33 30.34
CA LYS A 421 74.92 -85.31 28.92
C LYS A 421 73.75 -86.28 28.70
N GLY A 422 72.60 -85.73 28.31
CA GLY A 422 71.48 -86.43 27.68
C GLY A 422 70.98 -85.56 26.54
N LYS A 423 70.94 -86.11 25.33
CA LYS A 423 70.41 -85.47 24.13
C LYS A 423 68.89 -85.58 24.11
N ASP A 424 68.26 -84.55 23.53
CA ASP A 424 66.88 -84.48 23.04
C ASP A 424 65.78 -84.32 24.10
N ALA A 425 65.75 -83.14 24.74
CA ALA A 425 64.53 -82.58 25.30
C ALA A 425 64.25 -81.25 24.57
N GLU A 426 63.22 -81.22 23.72
CA GLU A 426 62.78 -80.01 23.04
C GLU A 426 62.34 -78.98 24.09
N THR A 427 63.02 -77.84 24.11
CA THR A 427 62.78 -76.82 25.13
C THR A 427 61.56 -75.98 24.76
N GLN A 428 60.91 -75.39 25.77
CA GLN A 428 59.83 -74.43 25.51
C GLN A 428 60.33 -73.24 24.66
N ALA A 429 61.62 -72.91 24.72
CA ALA A 429 62.24 -71.93 23.82
C ALA A 429 62.22 -72.40 22.36
N ASP A 430 62.47 -73.68 22.06
CA ASP A 430 62.47 -74.20 20.70
C ASP A 430 61.08 -74.13 20.05
N THR A 431 60.02 -74.43 20.81
CA THR A 431 58.64 -74.26 20.33
C THR A 431 58.31 -72.80 20.04
N ILE A 432 58.72 -71.87 20.91
CA ILE A 432 58.49 -70.43 20.71
C ILE A 432 59.30 -69.90 19.51
N ARG A 433 60.54 -70.37 19.33
CA ARG A 433 61.38 -70.03 18.15
C ARG A 433 60.74 -70.47 16.86
N GLU A 434 60.21 -71.69 16.78
CA GLU A 434 59.54 -72.19 15.58
C GLU A 434 58.28 -71.37 15.26
N GLN A 435 57.55 -70.94 16.29
CA GLN A 435 56.36 -70.09 16.11
C GLN A 435 56.70 -68.67 15.64
N ILE A 436 57.78 -68.07 16.15
CA ILE A 436 58.30 -66.77 15.66
C ILE A 436 58.84 -66.92 14.23
N LYS A 437 59.55 -68.00 13.93
CA LYS A 437 60.09 -68.28 12.60
C LYS A 437 58.98 -68.39 11.56
N LYS A 438 57.91 -69.14 11.86
CA LYS A 438 56.72 -69.24 11.00
C LYS A 438 56.06 -67.88 10.73
N GLN A 439 56.08 -66.97 11.71
CA GLN A 439 55.58 -65.60 11.51
C GLN A 439 56.57 -64.71 10.74
N ARG A 440 57.87 -64.95 10.89
CA ARG A 440 58.95 -64.24 10.18
C ARG A 440 58.97 -64.55 8.69
N GLU A 441 58.75 -65.81 8.31
CA GLU A 441 58.67 -66.26 6.91
C GLU A 441 57.62 -65.47 6.10
N CYS A 442 56.52 -65.07 6.75
CA CYS A 442 55.47 -64.24 6.13
C CYS A 442 55.87 -62.75 5.96
N LEU A 443 56.99 -62.32 6.53
CA LEU A 443 57.49 -60.94 6.54
C LEU A 443 58.85 -60.79 5.85
N GLU A 444 59.25 -61.80 5.07
CA GLU A 444 60.50 -61.83 4.32
C GLU A 444 60.32 -61.42 2.85
N CYS A 445 61.30 -60.68 2.34
CA CYS A 445 61.36 -60.32 0.94
C CYS A 445 61.93 -61.47 0.11
N SER A 446 61.23 -61.90 -0.94
CA SER A 446 61.70 -62.98 -1.82
C SER A 446 62.93 -62.65 -2.70
N ILE A 447 63.44 -61.41 -2.65
CA ILE A 447 64.68 -61.02 -3.34
C ILE A 447 65.88 -61.10 -2.39
N CYS A 448 65.83 -60.43 -1.24
CA CYS A 448 66.95 -60.42 -0.28
C CYS A 448 66.85 -61.51 0.79
N LEU A 449 65.74 -62.28 0.81
CA LEU A 449 65.45 -63.35 1.77
C LEU A 449 65.57 -62.91 3.24
N GLY A 450 65.30 -61.63 3.48
CA GLY A 450 65.36 -61.02 4.80
C GLY A 450 64.08 -60.24 5.09
N VAL A 451 63.87 -59.89 6.36
CA VAL A 451 62.72 -59.11 6.82
C VAL A 451 62.57 -57.83 6.01
N PHE A 452 61.34 -57.48 5.63
CA PHE A 452 61.06 -56.34 4.76
C PHE A 452 61.64 -55.02 5.29
N LYS A 453 62.48 -54.36 4.48
CA LYS A 453 62.96 -52.99 4.71
C LYS A 453 62.26 -52.05 3.72
N LYS A 454 61.43 -51.15 4.23
CA LYS A 454 60.57 -50.26 3.41
C LYS A 454 59.81 -51.04 2.33
N PRO A 455 58.91 -51.98 2.72
CA PRO A 455 58.18 -52.81 1.77
C PRO A 455 57.33 -51.98 0.80
N VAL A 456 57.35 -52.35 -0.46
CA VAL A 456 56.51 -51.81 -1.53
C VAL A 456 55.74 -52.95 -2.21
N THR A 457 54.45 -52.78 -2.37
CA THR A 457 53.55 -53.72 -3.05
C THR A 457 53.36 -53.27 -4.50
N LEU A 458 53.49 -54.21 -5.43
CA LEU A 458 53.29 -54.00 -6.86
C LEU A 458 51.80 -54.10 -7.24
N GLY A 459 51.43 -53.67 -8.45
CA GLY A 459 50.06 -53.79 -8.97
C GLY A 459 49.57 -55.24 -9.11
N CYS A 460 50.47 -56.22 -9.06
CA CYS A 460 50.17 -57.65 -9.00
C CYS A 460 50.09 -58.22 -7.58
N SER A 461 50.03 -57.36 -6.55
CA SER A 461 49.93 -57.71 -5.12
C SER A 461 51.13 -58.43 -4.49
N HIS A 462 52.26 -58.55 -5.20
CA HIS A 462 53.51 -59.04 -4.61
C HIS A 462 54.29 -57.90 -3.93
N THR A 463 54.89 -58.19 -2.77
CA THR A 463 55.60 -57.19 -1.95
C THR A 463 57.10 -57.47 -1.87
N PHE A 464 57.92 -56.43 -1.99
CA PHE A 464 59.38 -56.49 -1.95
C PHE A 464 59.96 -55.32 -1.15
N CYS A 465 61.19 -55.39 -0.68
CA CYS A 465 61.90 -54.21 -0.20
C CYS A 465 62.07 -53.20 -1.34
N ARG A 466 61.86 -51.90 -1.06
CA ARG A 466 62.01 -50.85 -2.08
C ARG A 466 63.33 -50.93 -2.83
N GLY A 467 64.45 -51.04 -2.10
CA GLY A 467 65.78 -51.16 -2.70
C GLY A 467 65.93 -52.39 -3.59
N CYS A 468 65.39 -53.54 -3.15
CA CYS A 468 65.51 -54.80 -3.87
C CYS A 468 64.76 -54.79 -5.20
N ILE A 469 63.52 -54.28 -5.24
CA ILE A 469 62.78 -54.18 -6.50
C ILE A 469 63.37 -53.09 -7.41
N GLU A 470 63.88 -52.00 -6.84
CA GLU A 470 64.55 -50.94 -7.59
C GLU A 470 65.83 -51.42 -8.27
N GLU A 471 66.58 -52.30 -7.62
CA GLU A 471 67.79 -52.92 -8.14
C GLU A 471 67.49 -54.06 -9.13
N ALA A 472 66.52 -54.93 -8.83
CA ALA A 472 66.08 -55.98 -9.76
C ALA A 472 65.57 -55.39 -11.09
N SER A 473 64.91 -54.23 -11.05
CA SER A 473 64.48 -53.52 -12.25
C SER A 473 65.64 -52.90 -13.04
N ARG A 474 66.73 -52.51 -12.36
CA ARG A 474 67.94 -51.94 -12.99
C ARG A 474 68.82 -53.02 -13.62
N ALA A 475 68.77 -54.24 -13.09
CA ALA A 475 69.56 -55.38 -13.55
C ALA A 475 68.95 -56.13 -14.76
N GLN A 476 67.72 -55.79 -15.19
CA GLN A 476 67.13 -56.40 -16.38
C GLN A 476 67.73 -55.81 -17.68
N PRO A 477 68.15 -56.65 -18.66
CA PRO A 477 68.64 -56.16 -19.95
C PRO A 477 67.58 -55.32 -20.66
N LEU A 478 67.99 -54.14 -21.13
CA LEU A 478 67.18 -53.17 -21.87
C LEU A 478 66.47 -53.81 -23.08
N GLY A 479 65.21 -54.19 -22.91
CA GLY A 479 64.27 -54.39 -24.01
C GLY A 479 63.79 -53.02 -24.52
N TYR A 480 63.93 -52.79 -25.81
CA TYR A 480 63.56 -51.55 -26.51
C TYR A 480 62.13 -51.09 -26.19
N GLY A 481 62.00 -49.94 -25.51
CA GLY A 481 60.72 -49.28 -25.28
C GLY A 481 60.77 -48.35 -24.07
N GLY A 482 60.99 -47.05 -24.31
CA GLY A 482 61.15 -46.02 -23.29
C GLY A 482 59.89 -45.80 -22.42
N GLY A 483 59.76 -46.58 -21.36
CA GLY A 483 58.81 -46.38 -20.27
C GLY A 483 59.31 -47.12 -19.02
N GLN A 484 59.18 -46.52 -17.83
CA GLN A 484 59.63 -47.07 -16.53
C GLN A 484 58.78 -48.27 -16.06
N SER A 485 58.60 -49.28 -16.91
CA SER A 485 57.84 -50.49 -16.57
C SER A 485 58.76 -51.48 -15.87
N ARG A 486 58.44 -51.81 -14.62
CA ARG A 486 59.19 -52.80 -13.82
C ARG A 486 58.50 -54.15 -13.94
N GLN A 487 59.28 -55.22 -14.09
CA GLN A 487 58.74 -56.57 -14.10
C GLN A 487 58.78 -57.16 -12.68
N CYS A 488 57.65 -57.70 -12.21
CA CYS A 488 57.60 -58.40 -10.92
C CYS A 488 58.48 -59.67 -10.95
N PRO A 489 59.46 -59.85 -10.04
CA PRO A 489 60.30 -61.05 -10.00
C PRO A 489 59.54 -62.36 -9.71
N MET A 490 58.38 -62.27 -9.06
CA MET A 490 57.58 -63.45 -8.68
C MET A 490 56.66 -63.92 -9.81
N CYS A 491 55.89 -63.02 -10.42
CA CYS A 491 54.86 -63.38 -11.40
C CYS A 491 55.11 -62.83 -12.81
N ARG A 492 56.20 -62.09 -13.02
CA ARG A 492 56.60 -61.50 -14.31
C ARG A 492 55.63 -60.48 -14.90
N GLN A 493 54.61 -60.07 -14.15
CA GLN A 493 53.67 -59.03 -14.55
C GLN A 493 54.35 -57.66 -14.52
N MET A 494 54.09 -56.86 -15.56
CA MET A 494 54.59 -55.50 -15.70
C MET A 494 53.83 -54.57 -14.75
N THR A 495 54.54 -53.66 -14.10
CA THR A 495 53.97 -52.73 -13.12
C THR A 495 54.70 -51.39 -13.18
N SER A 496 53.93 -50.31 -13.15
CA SER A 496 54.42 -48.93 -13.06
C SER A 496 54.30 -48.31 -11.66
N SER A 497 53.53 -48.93 -10.75
CA SER A 497 53.25 -48.41 -9.40
C SER A 497 53.98 -49.20 -8.31
N LEU A 498 54.72 -48.48 -7.46
CA LEU A 498 55.32 -49.00 -6.23
C LEU A 498 54.59 -48.37 -5.04
N VAL A 499 53.65 -49.09 -4.43
CA VAL A 499 52.87 -48.56 -3.31
C VAL A 499 53.54 -48.98 -1.99
N PRO A 500 54.04 -48.06 -1.16
CA PRO A 500 54.59 -48.40 0.16
C PRO A 500 53.56 -49.11 1.04
N CYS A 501 53.94 -50.23 1.66
CA CYS A 501 53.09 -50.99 2.56
C CYS A 501 53.46 -50.73 4.02
N LEU A 502 52.93 -49.63 4.58
CA LEU A 502 53.22 -49.20 5.95
C LEU A 502 52.84 -50.27 7.02
N ALA A 503 51.87 -51.13 6.72
CA ALA A 503 51.48 -52.25 7.59
C ALA A 503 52.63 -53.24 7.76
N LEU A 504 53.22 -53.69 6.65
CA LEU A 504 54.35 -54.59 6.66
C LEU A 504 55.62 -53.91 7.18
N GLU A 505 55.77 -52.60 6.96
CA GLU A 505 56.88 -51.83 7.54
C GLU A 505 56.81 -51.79 9.07
N ASN A 506 55.63 -51.54 9.62
CA ASN A 506 55.40 -51.56 11.06
C ASN A 506 55.60 -52.98 11.64
N LEU A 507 55.10 -54.02 10.98
CA LEU A 507 55.26 -55.41 11.42
C LEU A 507 56.72 -55.88 11.37
N ALA A 508 57.43 -55.54 10.28
CA ALA A 508 58.85 -55.83 10.11
C ALA A 508 59.75 -55.14 11.15
N SER A 509 59.34 -53.96 11.65
CA SER A 509 60.07 -53.24 12.69
C SER A 509 60.18 -54.03 14.01
N TYR A 510 59.19 -54.88 14.31
CA TYR A 510 59.23 -55.74 15.50
C TYR A 510 60.22 -56.89 15.35
N LEU A 511 60.53 -57.34 14.14
CA LEU A 511 61.41 -58.49 13.86
C LEU A 511 62.86 -58.12 13.55
N SER A 512 63.20 -56.83 13.55
CA SER A 512 64.55 -56.35 13.28
C SER A 512 65.37 -56.35 14.58
N ASP A 513 66.57 -56.93 14.55
CA ASP A 513 67.48 -57.05 15.70
C ASP A 513 67.98 -55.69 16.27
N ASP A 514 67.68 -54.58 15.58
CA ASP A 514 68.06 -53.21 15.92
C ASP A 514 66.97 -52.44 16.70
N ALA A 515 66.18 -53.10 17.55
CA ALA A 515 65.13 -52.42 18.31
C ALA A 515 65.70 -51.31 19.23
N PRO A 516 65.37 -50.01 19.04
CA PRO A 516 65.60 -49.03 20.09
C PRO A 516 64.64 -49.35 21.24
N LYS A 517 65.19 -49.46 22.45
CA LYS A 517 64.41 -49.61 23.69
C LYS A 517 63.35 -48.50 23.76
N GLN A 518 62.12 -48.77 23.36
CA GLN A 518 60.99 -47.86 23.59
C GLN A 518 60.46 -48.11 25.00
N GLN A 519 60.48 -47.07 25.83
CA GLN A 519 59.68 -47.02 27.04
C GLN A 519 58.18 -47.11 26.69
N PRO A 520 57.36 -47.76 27.52
CA PRO A 520 55.92 -47.81 27.31
C PRO A 520 55.33 -46.43 27.62
N GLY A 521 55.09 -45.64 26.58
CA GLY A 521 54.34 -44.39 26.73
C GLY A 521 54.73 -43.29 25.75
N ALA A 522 54.37 -43.44 24.47
CA ALA A 522 53.96 -42.34 23.58
C ALA A 522 53.74 -42.83 22.14
N VAL A 523 52.64 -43.57 21.89
CA VAL A 523 51.98 -43.41 20.59
C VAL A 523 51.17 -42.12 20.71
N GLY A 524 51.83 -41.01 20.41
CA GLY A 524 51.15 -39.76 20.15
C GLY A 524 50.18 -39.99 19.00
N VAL A 525 48.91 -40.19 19.33
CA VAL A 525 47.82 -39.68 18.50
C VAL A 525 48.22 -38.25 18.18
N ARG A 526 48.50 -37.96 16.91
CA ARG A 526 48.47 -36.57 16.43
C ARG A 526 47.03 -36.10 16.59
N LYS A 527 46.70 -35.66 17.80
CA LYS A 527 45.64 -34.69 17.99
C LYS A 527 46.14 -33.45 17.26
N THR A 528 45.47 -33.07 16.19
CA THR A 528 45.41 -31.67 15.78
C THR A 528 44.84 -30.91 16.97
N THR A 529 45.72 -30.52 17.88
CA THR A 529 45.40 -29.67 19.00
C THR A 529 45.26 -28.26 18.47
N ASN A 530 44.16 -27.65 18.85
CA ASN A 530 43.96 -26.21 18.94
C ASN A 530 45.28 -25.51 19.23
N ALA A 531 45.78 -24.76 18.25
CA ALA A 531 46.69 -23.66 18.51
C ALA A 531 45.85 -22.48 18.99
N GLN A 532 45.75 -22.33 20.31
CA GLN A 532 45.65 -20.99 20.89
C GLN A 532 46.99 -20.30 20.60
N SER A 533 46.95 -19.35 19.67
CA SER A 533 47.96 -18.30 19.59
C SER A 533 47.42 -17.08 20.33
N THR A 534 48.17 -16.69 21.35
CA THR A 534 48.12 -15.42 22.02
C THR A 534 48.54 -14.30 21.07
N GLY A 535 47.76 -13.22 21.03
CA GLY A 535 48.12 -11.84 20.68
C GLY A 535 49.04 -11.59 19.48
N ASP A 536 48.51 -11.06 18.38
CA ASP A 536 48.43 -9.60 18.16
C ASP A 536 48.05 -9.30 16.69
N SER A 537 47.29 -8.21 16.52
CA SER A 537 46.97 -7.49 15.28
C SER A 537 46.08 -8.16 14.20
N GLY A 538 44.81 -7.72 14.13
CA GLY A 538 43.97 -7.87 12.94
C GLY A 538 42.49 -8.14 13.21
N GLN A 539 41.75 -7.13 13.68
CA GLN A 539 40.29 -7.22 13.84
C GLN A 539 39.57 -7.34 12.48
N GLY A 540 39.32 -8.56 12.03
CA GLY A 540 38.30 -8.89 11.03
C GLY A 540 37.02 -9.37 11.72
N ARG A 541 35.98 -8.52 11.75
CA ARG A 541 34.68 -8.86 12.34
C ARG A 541 33.90 -9.79 11.40
N THR A 542 33.55 -10.97 11.87
CA THR A 542 32.57 -11.89 11.26
C THR A 542 31.13 -11.42 11.54
N CYS A 543 30.27 -11.48 10.53
CA CYS A 543 28.85 -11.13 10.61
C CYS A 543 28.06 -12.17 11.43
N VAL A 544 27.32 -11.73 12.45
CA VAL A 544 26.48 -12.56 13.34
C VAL A 544 25.15 -13.02 12.69
N ARG A 545 24.96 -12.75 11.39
CA ARG A 545 23.69 -13.02 10.68
C ARG A 545 23.68 -14.26 9.78
N CYS A 546 24.69 -15.12 9.90
CA CYS A 546 24.83 -16.36 9.10
C CYS A 546 24.88 -17.64 9.95
N SER A 547 24.32 -17.64 11.17
CA SER A 547 24.36 -18.82 12.05
C SER A 547 23.25 -19.85 11.84
N ASP A 548 22.26 -19.62 10.97
CA ASP A 548 21.09 -20.53 10.86
C ASP A 548 20.83 -21.11 9.46
N LEU A 549 21.87 -21.40 8.66
CA LEU A 549 21.70 -22.27 7.49
C LEU A 549 22.88 -23.25 7.34
N LEU A 550 22.59 -24.50 7.70
CA LEU A 550 23.16 -25.77 7.24
C LEU A 550 24.64 -25.82 6.88
N GLY A 551 25.39 -26.62 7.64
CA GLY A 551 26.76 -27.00 7.34
C GLY A 551 26.91 -27.62 5.96
N ARG A 552 27.85 -27.08 5.19
CA ARG A 552 28.89 -27.80 4.43
C ARG A 552 29.81 -26.76 3.79
N ALA A 553 31.09 -26.85 4.12
CA ALA A 553 32.13 -26.04 3.52
C ALA A 553 32.33 -26.45 2.05
N LEU A 554 31.98 -25.56 1.13
CA LEU A 554 32.61 -25.50 -0.19
C LEU A 554 33.19 -24.10 -0.35
N ARG A 555 34.52 -24.06 -0.48
CA ARG A 555 35.28 -22.84 -0.79
C ARG A 555 34.91 -22.38 -2.20
N SER A 556 34.10 -21.34 -2.33
CA SER A 556 34.10 -20.48 -3.51
C SER A 556 34.15 -19.02 -3.07
N ARG A 557 35.11 -18.28 -3.62
CA ARG A 557 35.26 -16.84 -3.40
C ARG A 557 34.17 -16.13 -4.20
N VAL A 558 33.15 -15.59 -3.53
CA VAL A 558 32.25 -14.58 -4.10
C VAL A 558 32.21 -13.42 -3.12
N ALA A 559 32.71 -12.27 -3.56
CA ALA A 559 32.68 -11.02 -2.80
C ALA A 559 31.24 -10.50 -2.73
N CYS A 560 30.71 -10.31 -1.53
CA CYS A 560 29.47 -9.56 -1.31
C CYS A 560 29.81 -8.13 -0.87
N ASP A 561 29.39 -7.16 -1.68
CA ASP A 561 29.67 -5.73 -1.49
C ASP A 561 28.50 -5.11 -0.70
N HIS A 562 28.65 -5.01 0.62
CA HIS A 562 27.71 -4.26 1.47
C HIS A 562 28.47 -3.16 2.22
N ARG A 563 28.18 -1.92 1.81
CA ARG A 563 28.67 -0.66 2.39
C ARG A 563 28.14 -0.50 3.82
N VAL A 564 28.99 -0.75 4.81
CA VAL A 564 28.68 -0.56 6.24
C VAL A 564 28.68 0.93 6.57
N LEU A 565 27.51 1.46 6.94
CA LEU A 565 27.36 2.77 7.57
C LEU A 565 27.94 2.72 9.00
N ARG A 566 28.81 3.67 9.33
CA ARG A 566 29.41 3.82 10.68
C ARG A 566 28.36 4.30 11.69
N PRO A 567 28.41 3.86 12.96
CA PRO A 567 27.73 4.54 14.05
C PRO A 567 28.46 5.86 14.36
N THR A 568 27.72 6.96 14.41
CA THR A 568 28.22 8.27 14.89
C THR A 568 28.35 8.27 16.41
N GLU A 569 29.48 8.78 16.90
CA GLU A 569 29.72 9.07 18.31
C GLU A 569 28.80 10.17 18.85
N PRO A 570 28.55 10.23 20.18
CA PRO A 570 27.73 11.27 20.79
C PRO A 570 28.54 12.57 20.90
N VAL A 571 28.05 13.63 20.25
CA VAL A 571 28.53 14.99 20.49
C VAL A 571 27.87 15.51 21.76
N THR A 572 28.69 15.91 22.72
CA THR A 572 28.31 16.68 23.90
C THR A 572 28.35 18.17 23.56
N PHE A 573 27.43 18.90 24.20
CA PHE A 573 27.10 20.34 24.15
C PHE A 573 26.12 20.81 23.07
#